data_AF-A0A0Q3MLP7-F1
#
_entry.id   AF-A0A0Q3MLP7-F1
#
_cell.length_a   1.000
_cell.length_b   1.000
_cell.length_c   1.000
_cell.angle_alpha   90.00
_cell.angle_beta   90.00
_cell.angle_gamma   90.00
#
_symmetry.space_group_name_H-M   'P 1'
#
loop_
_entity.id
_entity.type
_entity.pdbx_description
1 polymer ?
#
loop_
_entity_poly.entity_id
_entity_poly.type
_entity_poly.pdbx_seq_one_letter_code
_entity_poly.pdbx_strand_id
1 'polypeptide(L)'
;MLSYIPKTALRKLEDRVPQDFLCELRPVTILFLHLNFDTKDIVSFRSVLNNVNSMMQDIIRPHNGEVNKVFLFDKGCTFLCVFGLPGVKLPHESIHALQSAFQIFNSCSEIIGKIG
;
A
#
# COMPACT_ATOMS: atom_id res chain seq x y z
N MET A 1 9.12 -0.46 -17.30
CA MET A 1 9.88 0.57 -16.57
C MET A 1 8.98 1.47 -15.72
N LEU A 2 7.81 1.92 -16.22
CA LEU A 2 6.90 2.81 -15.47
C LEU A 2 6.07 2.15 -14.35
N SER A 3 6.04 0.81 -14.26
CA SER A 3 5.22 0.05 -13.30
C SER A 3 5.58 0.27 -11.82
N TYR A 4 6.73 0.87 -11.53
CA TYR A 4 7.19 1.18 -10.17
C TYR A 4 6.95 2.64 -9.77
N ILE A 5 6.41 3.44 -10.69
CA ILE A 5 6.09 4.84 -10.42
C ILE A 5 4.61 4.91 -10.03
N PRO A 6 4.26 5.53 -8.89
CA PRO A 6 2.87 5.75 -8.51
C PRO A 6 2.08 6.41 -9.64
N LYS A 7 0.84 5.98 -9.86
CA LYS A 7 0.01 6.49 -10.98
C LYS A 7 -0.24 7.99 -10.85
N THR A 8 -0.36 8.46 -9.61
CA THR A 8 -0.46 9.88 -9.28
C THR A 8 0.78 10.67 -9.74
N ALA A 9 1.98 10.12 -9.57
CA ALA A 9 3.22 10.75 -10.04
C ALA A 9 3.35 10.69 -11.58
N LEU A 10 2.96 9.57 -12.21
CA LEU A 10 2.94 9.43 -13.67
C LEU A 10 2.01 10.45 -14.32
N ARG A 11 0.77 10.57 -13.85
CA ARG A 11 -0.20 11.54 -14.37
C ARG A 11 0.33 12.97 -14.30
N LYS A 12 0.92 13.35 -13.17
CA LYS A 12 1.49 14.70 -13.02
C LYS A 12 2.65 14.97 -13.98
N LEU A 13 3.45 13.94 -14.31
CA LEU A 13 4.53 14.05 -15.30
C LEU A 13 3.96 14.21 -16.72
N GLU A 14 2.91 13.46 -17.06
CA GLU A 14 2.22 13.52 -18.36
C GLU A 14 1.51 14.87 -18.56
N ASP A 15 0.82 15.36 -17.54
CA ASP A 15 0.03 16.59 -17.55
C ASP A 15 0.90 17.87 -17.52
N ARG A 16 2.24 17.74 -17.51
CA ARG A 16 3.22 18.84 -17.40
C ARG A 16 2.89 19.79 -16.24
N VAL A 17 2.36 19.25 -15.15
CA VAL A 17 2.00 20.05 -13.98
C VAL A 17 3.28 20.71 -13.45
N PRO A 18 3.25 22.01 -13.08
CA PRO A 18 4.42 22.67 -12.52
C PRO A 18 4.96 21.90 -11.32
N GLN A 19 6.29 21.83 -11.21
CA GLN A 19 6.99 21.03 -10.19
C GLN A 19 6.53 21.36 -8.76
N ASP A 20 6.15 22.61 -8.51
CA ASP A 20 5.68 23.09 -7.20
C ASP A 20 4.40 22.39 -6.73
N PHE A 21 3.57 21.86 -7.65
CA PHE A 21 2.39 21.06 -7.30
C PHE A 21 2.73 19.60 -6.93
N LEU A 22 3.99 19.17 -7.04
CA LEU A 22 4.47 17.88 -6.53
C LEU A 22 4.80 17.95 -5.04
N CYS A 23 5.08 19.15 -4.52
CA CYS A 23 5.49 19.39 -3.14
C CYS A 23 4.36 20.08 -2.38
N GLU A 24 3.40 19.29 -1.87
CA GLU A 24 2.28 19.82 -1.08
C GLU A 24 2.31 19.31 0.37
N LEU A 25 1.88 20.17 1.30
CA LEU A 25 1.49 19.78 2.64
C LEU A 25 -0.01 19.53 2.64
N ARG A 26 -0.44 18.33 3.02
CA ARG A 26 -1.86 17.97 3.06
C ARG A 26 -2.18 16.95 4.14
N PRO A 27 -3.42 16.93 4.64
CA PRO A 27 -3.90 15.85 5.46
C PRO A 27 -4.11 14.59 4.62
N VAL A 28 -3.60 13.46 5.12
CA VAL A 28 -3.74 12.10 4.57
C VAL A 28 -4.05 11.12 5.69
N THR A 29 -4.59 9.95 5.35
CA THR A 29 -4.64 8.82 6.29
C THR A 29 -3.58 7.80 5.91
N ILE A 30 -2.76 7.41 6.89
CA ILE A 30 -1.68 6.43 6.71
C ILE A 30 -2.09 5.11 7.36
N LEU A 31 -1.91 4.01 6.63
CA LEU A 31 -1.89 2.67 7.22
C LEU A 31 -0.46 2.14 7.19
N PHE A 32 0.08 1.88 8.38
CA PHE A 32 1.31 1.12 8.56
C PHE A 32 0.95 -0.33 8.86
N LEU A 33 1.25 -1.23 7.93
CA LEU A 33 0.92 -2.64 8.01
C LEU A 33 2.20 -3.45 8.07
N HIS A 34 2.48 -4.04 9.23
CA HIS A 34 3.65 -4.88 9.45
C HIS A 34 3.25 -6.36 9.41
N LEU A 35 3.88 -7.11 8.52
CA LEU A 35 3.75 -8.56 8.41
C LEU A 35 4.98 -9.20 9.03
N ASN A 36 4.76 -10.02 10.04
CA ASN A 36 5.81 -10.79 10.70
C ASN A 36 5.80 -12.23 10.16
N PHE A 37 6.91 -12.66 9.56
CA PHE A 37 7.15 -14.02 9.10
C PHE A 37 8.67 -14.26 8.99
N ASP A 38 9.09 -15.53 8.98
CA ASP A 38 10.51 -15.86 8.83
C ASP A 38 11.00 -15.53 7.41
N THR A 39 12.00 -14.67 7.30
CA THR A 39 12.59 -14.20 6.03
C THR A 39 13.67 -15.15 5.49
N LYS A 40 13.99 -16.24 6.21
CA LYS A 40 15.07 -17.18 5.84
C LYS A 40 14.78 -17.99 4.57
N ASP A 41 13.52 -18.32 4.29
CA ASP A 41 13.15 -18.97 3.03
C ASP A 41 12.70 -17.93 2.01
N ILE A 42 13.63 -17.53 1.15
CA ILE A 42 13.46 -16.47 0.16
C ILE A 42 12.36 -16.80 -0.87
N VAL A 43 12.15 -18.09 -1.18
CA VAL A 43 11.20 -18.51 -2.23
C VAL A 43 9.77 -18.39 -1.72
N SER A 44 9.49 -18.96 -0.53
CA SER A 44 8.19 -18.80 0.12
C SER A 44 7.93 -17.35 0.52
N PHE A 45 8.96 -16.63 0.98
CA PHE A 45 8.87 -15.21 1.28
C PHE A 45 8.37 -14.39 0.09
N ARG A 46 8.95 -14.59 -1.10
CA ARG A 46 8.57 -13.84 -2.30
C ARG A 46 7.14 -14.12 -2.74
N SER A 47 6.70 -15.39 -2.68
CA SER A 47 5.34 -15.76 -3.08
C SER A 47 4.31 -15.15 -2.12
N VAL A 48 4.57 -15.19 -0.81
CA VAL A 48 3.74 -14.56 0.23
C VAL A 48 3.67 -13.06 0.02
N LEU A 49 4.81 -12.40 -0.17
CA LEU A 49 4.86 -10.95 -0.36
C LEU A 49 4.07 -10.51 -1.59
N ASN A 50 4.20 -11.23 -2.71
CA ASN A 50 3.43 -10.95 -3.92
C ASN A 50 1.92 -11.15 -3.71
N ASN A 51 1.53 -12.23 -3.04
CA ASN A 51 0.13 -12.52 -2.76
C ASN A 51 -0.49 -11.44 -1.86
N VAL A 52 0.20 -11.11 -0.76
CA VAL A 52 -0.26 -10.06 0.15
C VAL A 52 -0.29 -8.71 -0.56
N ASN A 53 0.72 -8.34 -1.34
CA ASN A 53 0.73 -7.08 -2.06
C ASN A 53 -0.41 -6.98 -3.10
N SER A 54 -0.77 -8.07 -3.77
CA SER A 54 -1.91 -8.10 -4.69
C SER A 54 -3.22 -7.92 -3.95
N MET A 55 -3.44 -8.71 -2.89
CA MET A 55 -4.63 -8.64 -2.05
C MET A 55 -4.82 -7.23 -1.44
N MET A 56 -3.73 -6.65 -0.92
CA MET A 56 -3.73 -5.29 -0.38
C MET A 56 -4.17 -4.27 -1.42
N GLN A 57 -3.60 -4.33 -2.63
CA GLN A 57 -3.97 -3.44 -3.73
C GLN A 57 -5.45 -3.58 -4.09
N ASP A 58 -5.99 -4.80 -4.13
CA ASP A 58 -7.39 -5.04 -4.43
C ASP A 58 -8.33 -4.45 -3.38
N ILE A 59 -7.93 -4.44 -2.10
CA ILE A 59 -8.73 -3.87 -0.99
C ILE A 59 -8.65 -2.33 -0.96
N ILE A 60 -7.46 -1.74 -1.15
CA ILE A 60 -7.28 -0.29 -0.97
C ILE A 60 -7.62 0.53 -2.23
N ARG A 61 -7.44 -0.05 -3.43
CA ARG A 61 -7.62 0.66 -4.70
C ARG A 61 -9.04 1.20 -4.94
N PRO A 62 -10.14 0.51 -4.55
CA PRO A 62 -11.50 1.06 -4.66
C PRO A 62 -11.69 2.36 -3.87
N HIS A 63 -10.88 2.58 -2.84
CA HIS A 63 -10.92 3.74 -1.96
C HIS A 63 -9.80 4.75 -2.26
N ASN A 64 -9.20 4.67 -3.46
CA ASN A 64 -8.06 5.49 -3.88
C ASN A 64 -6.84 5.42 -2.93
N GLY A 65 -6.71 4.33 -2.19
CA GLY A 65 -5.49 4.04 -1.44
C GLY A 65 -4.38 3.55 -2.38
N GLU A 66 -3.13 3.90 -2.07
CA GLU A 66 -1.95 3.42 -2.78
C GLU A 66 -0.95 2.82 -1.79
N VAL A 67 -0.30 1.71 -2.18
CA VAL A 67 0.93 1.25 -1.52
C VAL A 67 2.05 2.20 -1.95
N ASN A 68 2.46 3.08 -1.04
CA ASN A 68 3.46 4.11 -1.33
C ASN A 68 4.88 3.56 -1.20
N LYS A 69 5.14 2.77 -0.15
CA LYS A 69 6.44 2.14 0.10
C LYS A 69 6.28 0.77 0.71
N VAL A 70 7.22 -0.11 0.40
CA VAL A 70 7.37 -1.42 1.01
C VAL A 70 8.80 -1.50 1.54
N PHE A 71 8.95 -1.81 2.82
CA PHE A 71 10.23 -1.90 3.50
C PHE A 71 10.40 -3.30 4.07
N LEU A 72 11.53 -3.95 3.80
CA LEU A 72 11.91 -5.16 4.52
C LEU A 72 12.62 -4.79 5.83
N PHE A 73 12.32 -5.53 6.89
CA PHE A 73 12.99 -5.46 8.17
C PHE A 73 13.47 -6.86 8.57
N ASP A 74 14.37 -6.97 9.55
CA ASP A 74 14.90 -8.26 10.01
C ASP A 74 13.80 -9.25 10.45
N LYS A 75 12.66 -8.73 10.93
CA LYS A 75 11.48 -9.47 11.39
C LYS A 75 10.27 -9.40 10.47
N GLY A 76 10.47 -9.17 9.16
CA GLY A 76 9.40 -9.28 8.17
C GLY A 76 9.33 -8.09 7.21
N CYS A 77 8.12 -7.65 6.88
CA CYS A 77 7.90 -6.63 5.86
C CYS A 77 6.82 -5.62 6.27
N THR A 78 7.07 -4.34 6.00
CA THR A 78 6.17 -3.25 6.31
C THR A 78 5.68 -2.59 5.02
N PHE A 79 4.36 -2.50 4.88
CA PHE A 79 3.67 -1.75 3.84
C PHE A 79 3.23 -0.40 4.39
N LEU A 80 3.56 0.66 3.67
CA LEU A 80 3.08 2.01 3.89
C LEU A 80 1.99 2.31 2.85
N CYS A 81 0.74 2.26 3.27
CA CYS A 81 -0.40 2.62 2.41
C CYS A 81 -0.87 4.04 2.75
N VAL A 82 -1.24 4.81 1.73
CA VAL A 82 -1.64 6.21 1.86
C VAL A 82 -2.99 6.41 1.19
N PHE A 83 -3.91 7.05 1.90
CA PHE A 83 -5.20 7.49 1.40
C PHE A 83 -5.24 9.01 1.33
N GLY A 84 -5.84 9.52 0.27
CA GLY A 84 -5.97 10.94 0.04
C GLY A 84 -4.74 11.59 -0.56
N LEU A 85 -4.06 10.91 -1.49
CA LEU A 85 -3.05 11.51 -2.34
C LEU A 85 -3.64 12.55 -3.31
N PRO A 86 -2.80 13.43 -3.90
CA PRO A 86 -3.26 14.42 -4.87
C PRO A 86 -4.00 13.84 -6.06
N GLY A 87 -5.09 14.51 -6.45
CA GLY A 87 -5.94 14.12 -7.58
C GLY A 87 -6.88 12.95 -7.31
N VAL A 88 -6.78 12.29 -6.15
CA VAL A 88 -7.57 11.07 -5.83
C VAL A 88 -8.21 11.12 -4.44
N LYS A 89 -8.34 12.30 -3.85
CA LYS A 89 -8.93 12.50 -2.52
C LYS A 89 -10.41 12.11 -2.49
N LEU A 90 -10.84 11.41 -1.45
CA LEU A 90 -12.24 11.04 -1.21
C LEU A 90 -12.77 11.61 0.12
N PRO A 91 -14.10 11.75 0.28
CA PRO A 91 -14.70 11.91 1.60
C PRO A 91 -14.43 10.68 2.49
N HIS A 92 -14.40 10.89 3.80
CA HIS A 92 -14.35 9.80 4.79
C HIS A 92 -13.16 8.81 4.66
N GLU A 93 -12.01 9.29 4.18
CA GLU A 93 -10.79 8.49 4.00
C GLU A 93 -10.37 7.70 5.24
N SER A 94 -10.54 8.26 6.44
CA SER A 94 -10.22 7.58 7.69
C SER A 94 -11.12 6.37 7.95
N ILE A 95 -12.40 6.43 7.57
CA ILE A 95 -13.35 5.33 7.70
C ILE A 95 -12.99 4.23 6.70
N HIS A 96 -12.75 4.61 5.45
CA HIS A 96 -12.35 3.66 4.41
C HIS A 96 -11.00 3.00 4.73
N ALA A 97 -10.02 3.76 5.22
CA ALA A 97 -8.74 3.21 5.65
C ALA A 97 -8.91 2.23 6.80
N LEU A 98 -9.76 2.53 7.80
CA LEU A 98 -10.04 1.61 8.90
C LEU A 98 -10.72 0.32 8.43
N GLN A 99 -11.72 0.42 7.54
CA GLN A 99 -12.39 -0.73 6.94
C GLN A 99 -11.43 -1.59 6.12
N SER A 100 -10.60 -0.96 5.29
CA SER A 100 -9.55 -1.64 4.53
C SER A 100 -8.55 -2.33 5.46
N ALA A 101 -8.09 -1.66 6.52
CA ALA A 101 -7.17 -2.24 7.50
C ALA A 101 -7.74 -3.49 8.16
N PHE A 102 -9.03 -3.47 8.51
CA PHE A 102 -9.71 -4.62 9.10
C PHE A 102 -9.81 -5.79 8.12
N GLN A 103 -10.21 -5.53 6.86
CA GLN A 103 -10.27 -6.57 5.83
C GLN A 103 -8.90 -7.18 5.54
N ILE A 104 -7.89 -6.32 5.40
CA ILE A 104 -6.50 -6.70 5.22
C ILE A 104 -6.03 -7.61 6.36
N PHE A 105 -6.30 -7.24 7.60
CA PHE A 105 -5.87 -8.01 8.77
C PHE A 105 -6.46 -9.43 8.74
N ASN A 106 -7.75 -9.55 8.45
CA ASN A 106 -8.43 -10.84 8.35
C ASN A 106 -7.85 -11.68 7.21
N SER A 107 -7.69 -11.11 6.01
CA SER A 107 -7.14 -11.81 4.85
C SER A 107 -5.68 -12.23 5.05
N CYS A 108 -4.84 -11.38 5.65
CA CYS A 108 -3.46 -11.74 5.97
C CYS A 108 -3.37 -12.87 6.99
N SER A 109 -4.25 -12.88 8.00
CA SER A 109 -4.30 -13.95 9.00
C SER A 109 -4.59 -15.31 8.37
N GLU A 110 -5.49 -15.37 7.38
CA GLU A 110 -5.77 -16.59 6.62
C GLU A 110 -4.61 -17.01 5.71
N ILE A 111 -3.91 -16.06 5.08
CA ILE A 111 -2.76 -16.35 4.20
C ILE A 111 -1.61 -16.91 5.03
N ILE A 112 -1.28 -16.27 6.16
CA ILE A 112 -0.16 -16.66 7.02
C ILE A 112 -0.48 -17.97 7.76
N GLY A 113 -1.71 -18.15 8.22
CA GLY A 113 -2.15 -19.39 8.88
C GLY A 113 -2.15 -20.64 7.99
N LYS A 114 -2.01 -20.50 6.66
CA LYS A 114 -1.84 -21.63 5.72
C LYS A 114 -0.39 -22.05 5.53
N ILE A 115 0.57 -21.28 6.05
CA ILE A 115 2.01 -21.43 5.81
C ILE A 115 2.76 -21.88 7.08
N GLY A 116 2.20 -21.60 8.25
CA GLY A 116 2.64 -22.16 9.54
C GLY A 116 2.02 -23.51 9.81
#